data_AF-A0A1C5YG33-F1
#
_entry.id   AF-A0A1C5YG33-F1
#
_cell.length_a   1.000
_cell.length_b   1.000
_cell.length_c   1.000
_cell.angle_alpha   90.00
_cell.angle_beta   90.00
_cell.angle_gamma   90.00
#
_symmetry.space_group_name_H-M   'P 1'
#
loop_
_entity.id
_entity.type
_entity.pdbx_description
1 polymer ?
#
loop_
_entity_poly.entity_id
_entity_poly.type
_entity_poly.pdbx_seq_one_letter_code
_entity_poly.pdbx_strand_id
1 'polypeptide(L)'
;MNYEEQLKQTNETNHFMIHNNIKAAMLTKDQARVTAAVTPASLNAMESVHGGLMFIMAEIAAGLLTRNDGRRHVTVNSSFRFLKGTNRAEELTAEAAVINRGRRLCVCRSVVRETGNERILAEGEFTFYCLDEG
;
A
#
# COMPACT_ATOMS: atom_id res chain seq x y z
N MET A 1 18.93 6.08 4.68
CA MET A 1 18.05 5.71 5.80
C MET A 1 17.86 4.21 5.80
N ASN A 2 17.99 3.58 6.96
CA ASN A 2 17.59 2.18 7.12
C ASN A 2 16.05 2.04 7.01
N TYR A 3 15.53 0.81 6.98
CA TYR A 3 14.08 0.60 6.80
C TYR A 3 13.24 1.15 7.96
N GLU A 4 13.73 1.08 9.20
CA GLU A 4 13.03 1.60 10.37
C GLU A 4 12.88 3.13 10.32
N GLU A 5 13.95 3.84 9.94
CA GLU A 5 13.95 5.28 9.71
C GLU A 5 12.97 5.69 8.60
N GLN A 6 12.93 4.93 7.50
CA GLN A 6 11.99 5.16 6.39
C GLN A 6 10.53 4.98 6.83
N LEU A 7 10.23 3.94 7.62
CA LEU A 7 8.89 3.70 8.17
C LEU A 7 8.47 4.85 9.10
N LYS A 8 9.36 5.23 10.05
CA LYS A 8 9.11 6.33 10.97
C LYS A 8 8.84 7.63 10.24
N GLN A 9 9.72 8.02 9.32
CA GLN A 9 9.56 9.25 8.55
C GLN A 9 8.26 9.23 7.74
N THR A 10 7.93 8.10 7.09
CA THR A 10 6.68 7.97 6.32
C THR A 10 5.47 8.23 7.21
N ASN A 11 5.42 7.59 8.39
CA ASN A 11 4.30 7.70 9.32
C ASN A 11 4.16 9.10 9.94
N GLU A 12 5.26 9.85 10.08
CA GLU A 12 5.26 11.19 10.65
C GLU A 12 4.95 12.30 9.62
N THR A 13 5.28 12.07 8.35
CA THR A 13 5.29 13.15 7.34
C THR A 13 4.33 12.96 6.17
N ASN A 14 3.80 11.75 5.94
CA ASN A 14 2.86 11.52 4.84
C ASN A 14 1.44 11.93 5.24
N HIS A 15 1.08 13.18 4.95
CA HIS A 15 -0.25 13.74 5.27
C HIS A 15 -1.42 12.94 4.69
N PHE A 16 -1.27 12.35 3.50
CA PHE A 16 -2.34 11.56 2.90
C PHE A 16 -2.57 10.25 3.66
N MET A 17 -1.50 9.58 4.09
CA MET A 17 -1.60 8.39 4.94
C MET A 17 -2.23 8.73 6.30
N ILE A 18 -1.77 9.81 6.94
CA ILE A 18 -2.30 10.27 8.23
C ILE A 18 -3.81 10.56 8.12
N HIS A 19 -4.24 11.28 7.08
CA HIS A 19 -5.65 11.59 6.84
C HIS A 19 -6.52 10.33 6.69
N ASN A 20 -5.99 9.28 6.05
CA ASN A 20 -6.70 8.03 5.79
C ASN A 20 -6.48 6.96 6.88
N ASN A 21 -5.87 7.31 8.02
CA ASN A 21 -5.52 6.39 9.11
C ASN A 21 -4.63 5.20 8.67
N ILE A 22 -3.80 5.41 7.65
CA ILE A 22 -2.87 4.39 7.12
C ILE A 22 -1.52 4.52 7.82
N LYS A 23 -0.92 3.40 8.21
CA LYS A 23 0.43 3.33 8.80
C LYS A 23 1.30 2.34 8.04
N ALA A 24 2.54 2.72 7.75
CA ALA A 24 3.56 1.80 7.30
C ALA A 24 4.01 0.92 8.48
N ALA A 25 3.85 -0.40 8.34
CA ALA A 25 3.99 -1.37 9.42
C ALA A 25 5.23 -2.28 9.26
N MET A 26 5.66 -2.53 8.03
CA MET A 26 6.87 -3.31 7.75
C MET A 26 7.47 -2.89 6.42
N LEU A 27 8.79 -2.86 6.35
CA LEU A 27 9.54 -2.66 5.13
C LEU A 27 10.79 -3.53 5.16
N THR A 28 11.01 -4.27 4.08
CA THR A 28 12.22 -5.04 3.82
C THR A 28 12.71 -4.72 2.41
N LYS A 29 13.74 -5.43 1.94
CA LYS A 29 14.23 -5.33 0.57
C LYS A 29 13.17 -5.67 -0.48
N ASP A 30 12.36 -6.70 -0.23
CA ASP A 30 11.50 -7.31 -1.25
C ASP A 30 10.01 -7.29 -0.88
N GLN A 31 9.66 -6.80 0.31
CA GLN A 31 8.28 -6.72 0.80
C GLN A 31 8.02 -5.43 1.60
N ALA A 32 6.77 -4.98 1.58
CA ALA A 32 6.27 -3.92 2.44
C ALA A 32 4.85 -4.24 2.93
N ARG A 33 4.48 -3.69 4.09
CA ARG A 33 3.14 -3.79 4.66
C ARG A 33 2.68 -2.45 5.18
N VAL A 34 1.43 -2.12 4.92
CA VAL A 34 0.70 -1.03 5.59
C VAL A 34 -0.55 -1.57 6.26
N THR A 35 -0.97 -0.91 7.33
CA THR A 35 -2.28 -1.15 7.97
C THR A 35 -3.14 0.10 7.91
N ALA A 36 -4.45 -0.05 8.03
CA ALA A 36 -5.37 1.07 8.16
C ALA A 36 -6.49 0.74 9.13
N ALA A 37 -6.69 1.59 10.14
CA ALA A 37 -7.85 1.50 11.00
C ALA A 37 -9.10 1.91 10.21
N VAL A 38 -10.14 1.08 10.26
CA VAL A 38 -11.42 1.38 9.62
C VAL A 38 -12.21 2.31 10.53
N THR A 39 -12.57 3.47 9.98
CA THR A 39 -13.34 4.51 10.66
C THR A 39 -14.58 4.84 9.84
N PRO A 40 -15.54 5.65 10.34
CA PRO A 40 -16.66 6.11 9.52
C PRO A 40 -16.24 6.79 8.22
N ALA A 41 -15.09 7.49 8.20
CA ALA A 41 -14.55 8.12 7.00
C ALA A 41 -14.01 7.12 5.96
N SER A 42 -13.79 5.86 6.36
CA SER A 42 -13.33 4.77 5.51
C SER A 42 -14.46 4.09 4.73
N LEU A 43 -15.72 4.38 5.06
CA LEU A 43 -16.89 3.67 4.55
C LEU A 43 -17.47 4.33 3.30
N ASN A 44 -18.13 3.53 2.47
CA ASN A 44 -18.92 3.98 1.34
C ASN A 44 -20.41 4.18 1.74
N ALA A 45 -21.24 4.60 0.79
CA ALA A 45 -22.68 4.83 1.00
C ALA A 45 -23.47 3.57 1.42
N MET A 46 -22.88 2.38 1.30
CA MET A 46 -23.45 1.09 1.71
C MET A 46 -22.86 0.59 3.04
N GLU A 47 -22.26 1.48 3.83
CA GLU A 47 -21.64 1.19 5.13
C GLU A 47 -20.58 0.07 5.08
N SER A 48 -19.97 -0.14 3.92
CA SER A 48 -18.87 -1.06 3.71
C SER A 48 -17.58 -0.29 3.46
N VAL A 49 -16.42 -0.89 3.71
CA VAL A 49 -15.13 -0.28 3.38
C VAL A 49 -15.11 0.19 1.92
N HIS A 50 -14.78 1.46 1.72
CA HIS A 50 -14.69 2.06 0.41
C HIS A 50 -13.55 1.41 -0.41
N GLY A 51 -13.84 1.03 -1.65
CA GLY A 51 -12.84 0.41 -2.53
C GLY A 51 -11.61 1.28 -2.76
N GLY A 52 -11.79 2.61 -2.76
CA GLY A 52 -10.71 3.57 -2.79
C GLY A 52 -9.71 3.42 -1.65
N LEU A 53 -10.14 3.11 -0.41
CA LEU A 53 -9.22 2.86 0.70
C LEU A 53 -8.35 1.64 0.41
N MET A 54 -8.97 0.53 -0.03
CA MET A 54 -8.24 -0.69 -0.39
C MET A 54 -7.22 -0.43 -1.51
N PHE A 55 -7.61 0.32 -2.54
CA PHE A 55 -6.72 0.68 -3.64
C PHE A 55 -5.52 1.51 -3.17
N ILE A 56 -5.74 2.58 -2.41
CA ILE A 56 -4.63 3.43 -1.95
C ILE A 56 -3.70 2.69 -0.98
N MET A 57 -4.22 1.80 -0.14
CA MET A 57 -3.38 1.00 0.74
C MET A 57 -2.43 0.09 -0.04
N ALA A 58 -2.95 -0.58 -1.07
CA ALA A 58 -2.16 -1.45 -1.94
C ALA A 58 -1.11 -0.67 -2.75
N GLU A 59 -1.50 0.49 -3.27
CA GLU A 59 -0.61 1.41 -3.99
C GLU A 59 0.50 1.93 -3.07
N ILE A 60 0.17 2.39 -1.86
CA ILE A 60 1.13 2.92 -0.89
C ILE A 60 2.11 1.82 -0.45
N ALA A 61 1.64 0.60 -0.19
CA ALA A 61 2.52 -0.52 0.15
C ALA A 61 3.52 -0.79 -0.98
N ALA A 62 3.05 -0.84 -2.22
CA ALA A 62 3.91 -1.01 -3.39
C ALA A 62 4.88 0.18 -3.57
N GLY A 63 4.41 1.41 -3.38
CA GLY A 63 5.22 2.62 -3.47
C GLY A 63 6.31 2.69 -2.41
N LEU A 64 6.02 2.30 -1.16
CA LEU A 64 7.02 2.18 -0.10
C LEU A 64 8.10 1.18 -0.47
N LEU A 65 7.69 0.03 -1.02
CA LEU A 65 8.62 -1.01 -1.46
C LEU A 65 9.51 -0.56 -2.62
N THR A 66 8.99 0.20 -3.58
CA THR A 66 9.83 0.65 -4.72
C THR A 66 10.87 1.69 -4.30
N ARG A 67 10.52 2.60 -3.37
CA ARG A 67 11.43 3.65 -2.87
C ARG A 67 12.41 3.19 -1.79
N ASN A 68 12.35 1.92 -1.37
CA ASN A 68 13.15 1.41 -0.25
C ASN A 68 14.68 1.44 -0.50
N ASP A 69 15.10 1.64 -1.75
CA ASP A 69 16.48 1.81 -2.19
C ASP A 69 16.95 3.28 -2.17
N GLY A 70 16.11 4.19 -1.68
CA GLY A 70 16.40 5.62 -1.55
C GLY A 70 16.08 6.44 -2.80
N ARG A 71 15.67 5.81 -3.91
CA ARG A 71 15.33 6.53 -5.15
C ARG A 71 13.86 6.94 -5.20
N ARG A 72 13.60 8.04 -5.89
CA ARG A 72 12.26 8.58 -6.11
C ARG A 72 11.53 7.76 -7.17
N HIS A 73 10.32 7.34 -6.84
CA HIS A 73 9.46 6.56 -7.72
C HIS A 73 8.04 7.14 -7.73
N VAL A 74 7.40 7.10 -8.90
CA VAL A 74 6.01 7.53 -9.09
C VAL A 74 5.21 6.46 -9.83
N THR A 75 3.96 6.26 -9.43
CA THR A 75 3.05 5.29 -10.04
C THR A 75 2.67 5.73 -11.45
N VAL A 76 2.83 4.86 -12.44
CA VAL A 76 2.50 5.13 -13.84
C VAL A 76 1.41 4.23 -14.40
N ASN A 77 1.17 3.08 -13.77
CA ASN A 77 0.10 2.16 -14.16
C ASN A 77 -0.32 1.27 -12.98
N SER A 78 -1.58 0.86 -12.98
CA SER A 78 -2.09 -0.17 -12.09
C SER A 78 -3.16 -1.02 -12.76
N SER A 79 -3.27 -2.28 -12.30
CA SER A 79 -4.39 -3.18 -12.55
C SER A 79 -4.85 -3.71 -11.22
N PHE A 80 -6.07 -3.38 -10.80
CA PHE A 80 -6.58 -3.65 -9.46
C PHE A 80 -7.97 -4.28 -9.51
N ARG A 81 -8.20 -5.31 -8.70
CA ARG A 81 -9.42 -6.13 -8.68
C ARG A 81 -10.00 -6.17 -7.28
N PHE A 82 -11.29 -5.85 -7.17
CA PHE A 82 -12.07 -6.04 -5.95
C PHE A 82 -12.68 -7.44 -5.96
N LEU A 83 -12.33 -8.26 -4.97
CA LEU A 83 -12.77 -9.65 -4.87
C LEU A 83 -13.91 -9.80 -3.86
N LYS A 84 -13.86 -9.04 -2.76
CA LYS A 84 -14.89 -9.06 -1.71
C LYS A 84 -14.89 -7.77 -0.89
N GLY A 85 -16.10 -7.30 -0.53
CA GLY A 85 -16.28 -6.21 0.44
C GLY A 85 -16.30 -6.69 1.90
N THR A 86 -16.06 -5.76 2.83
CA THR A 86 -16.20 -5.97 4.27
C THR A 86 -16.87 -4.75 4.91
N ASN A 87 -17.72 -5.00 5.91
CA ASN A 87 -18.39 -3.99 6.73
C ASN A 87 -18.18 -4.22 8.24
N ARG A 88 -17.32 -5.17 8.61
CA ARG A 88 -17.01 -5.54 10.00
C ARG A 88 -15.52 -5.44 10.34
N ALA A 89 -14.68 -5.12 9.36
CA ALA A 89 -13.26 -4.95 9.58
C ALA A 89 -13.02 -3.77 10.52
N GLU A 90 -12.29 -4.01 11.60
CA GLU A 90 -11.75 -2.93 12.44
C GLU A 90 -10.43 -2.40 11.86
N GLU A 91 -9.67 -3.27 11.20
CA GLU A 91 -8.41 -2.92 10.56
C GLU A 91 -8.22 -3.73 9.27
N LEU A 92 -7.61 -3.09 8.28
CA LEU A 92 -7.15 -3.72 7.05
C LEU A 92 -5.62 -3.76 7.03
N THR A 93 -5.10 -4.76 6.33
CA THR A 93 -3.68 -4.90 6.02
C THR A 93 -3.51 -5.00 4.51
N ALA A 94 -2.59 -4.21 3.95
CA ALA A 94 -2.12 -4.37 2.58
C ALA A 94 -0.64 -4.73 2.55
N GLU A 95 -0.31 -5.77 1.79
CA GLU A 95 1.04 -6.29 1.65
C GLU A 95 1.46 -6.19 0.19
N ALA A 96 2.69 -5.77 -0.06
CA ALA A 96 3.27 -5.70 -1.38
C ALA A 96 4.56 -6.51 -1.48
N ALA A 97 4.82 -7.04 -2.67
CA ALA A 97 6.04 -7.74 -3.03
C ALA A 97 6.52 -7.33 -4.43
N VAL A 98 7.83 -7.27 -4.63
CA VAL A 98 8.42 -6.99 -5.94
C VAL A 98 8.17 -8.17 -6.88
N ILE A 99 7.67 -7.88 -8.08
CA ILE A 99 7.64 -8.82 -9.21
C ILE A 99 8.91 -8.66 -10.04
N ASN A 100 9.25 -7.42 -10.39
CA ASN A 100 10.41 -7.10 -11.21
C ASN A 100 10.95 -5.71 -10.87
N ARG A 101 12.26 -5.55 -10.73
CA ARG A 101 12.93 -4.26 -10.51
C ARG A 101 13.95 -4.02 -11.62
N GLY A 102 13.57 -3.20 -12.60
CA GLY A 102 14.46 -2.72 -13.65
C GLY A 102 15.13 -1.38 -13.30
N ARG A 103 15.90 -0.84 -14.27
CA ARG A 103 16.57 0.46 -14.10
C ARG A 103 15.57 1.62 -13.97
N ARG A 104 14.55 1.65 -14.84
CA ARG A 104 13.54 2.73 -14.89
C ARG A 104 12.16 2.32 -14.38
N LEU A 105 11.80 1.05 -14.45
CA LEU A 105 10.48 0.56 -14.03
C LEU A 105 10.61 -0.48 -12.93
N CYS A 106 9.74 -0.38 -11.93
CA CYS A 106 9.57 -1.37 -10.88
C CYS A 106 8.11 -1.83 -10.86
N VAL A 107 7.88 -3.13 -10.87
CA VAL A 107 6.55 -3.74 -10.85
C VAL A 107 6.40 -4.48 -9.53
N CYS A 108 5.32 -4.17 -8.82
CA CYS A 108 4.96 -4.80 -7.55
C CYS A 108 3.56 -5.37 -7.64
N ARG A 109 3.32 -6.48 -6.94
CA ARG A 109 1.97 -6.96 -6.62
C ARG A 109 1.62 -6.55 -5.21
N SER A 110 0.35 -6.30 -4.96
CA SER A 110 -0.17 -6.09 -3.62
C SER A 110 -1.53 -6.75 -3.42
N VAL A 111 -1.79 -7.15 -2.18
CA VAL A 111 -3.02 -7.80 -1.73
C VAL A 111 -3.52 -7.11 -0.47
N VAL A 112 -4.84 -6.98 -0.34
CA VAL A 112 -5.52 -6.36 0.81
C VAL A 112 -6.37 -7.40 1.51
N ARG A 113 -6.29 -7.43 2.84
CA ARG A 113 -7.03 -8.33 3.74
C ARG A 113 -7.55 -7.57 4.94
N GLU A 114 -8.53 -8.17 5.61
CA GLU A 114 -8.84 -7.82 7.00
C GLU A 114 -7.72 -8.35 7.90
N THR A 115 -7.25 -7.55 8.85
CA THR A 115 -6.14 -7.95 9.73
C THR A 115 -6.51 -9.22 10.50
N GLY A 116 -5.64 -10.24 10.46
CA GLY A 116 -5.87 -11.54 11.10
C GLY A 116 -6.72 -12.52 10.29
N ASN A 117 -7.14 -12.15 9.07
CA ASN A 117 -7.89 -13.01 8.16
C ASN A 117 -7.05 -13.34 6.91
N GLU A 118 -7.15 -14.57 6.39
CA GLU A 118 -6.40 -14.98 5.19
C GLU A 118 -7.08 -14.57 3.88
N ARG A 119 -8.40 -14.30 3.93
CA ARG A 119 -9.18 -14.01 2.74
C ARG A 119 -8.79 -12.67 2.11
N ILE A 120 -8.41 -12.72 0.84
CA ILE A 120 -8.12 -11.53 0.03
C ILE A 120 -9.42 -10.79 -0.30
N LEU A 121 -9.45 -9.51 0.02
CA LEU A 121 -10.55 -8.58 -0.29
C LEU A 121 -10.32 -7.91 -1.65
N ALA A 122 -9.08 -7.54 -1.94
CA ALA A 122 -8.68 -6.94 -3.20
C ALA A 122 -7.21 -7.25 -3.50
N GLU A 123 -6.83 -7.20 -4.77
CA GLU A 123 -5.46 -7.42 -5.23
C GLU A 123 -5.14 -6.56 -6.45
N GLY A 124 -3.85 -6.30 -6.68
CA GLY A 124 -3.45 -5.66 -7.92
C GLY A 124 -1.95 -5.64 -8.17
N GLU A 125 -1.61 -5.21 -9.37
CA GLU A 125 -0.26 -4.94 -9.81
C GLU A 125 -0.09 -3.45 -10.07
N PHE A 126 1.06 -2.92 -9.66
CA PHE A 126 1.39 -1.51 -9.73
C PHE A 126 2.77 -1.35 -10.37
N THR A 127 2.85 -0.47 -11.36
CA THR A 127 4.09 -0.13 -12.04
C THR A 127 4.52 1.28 -11.63
N PHE A 128 5.77 1.39 -11.20
CA PHE A 128 6.41 2.63 -10.78
C PHE A 128 7.54 2.99 -11.72
N TYR A 129 7.67 4.27 -12.03
CA TYR A 129 8.79 4.83 -12.76
C TYR A 129 9.80 5.50 -11.81
N CYS A 130 11.08 5.16 -11.94
CA CYS A 130 12.19 5.78 -11.21
C CYS A 130 12.54 7.13 -11.83
N LEU A 131 12.42 8.20 -11.04
CA LEU A 131 12.69 9.57 -11.45
C LEU A 131 14.18 9.93 -11.41
N ASP A 132 14.97 9.16 -10.67
CA ASP A 132 16.40 9.43 -10.54
C ASP A 132 17.18 8.81 -11.70
N GLU A 133 18.13 9.58 -12.24
CA GLU A 133 19.06 9.09 -13.24
C GLU A 133 20.04 8.11 -12.56
N GLY A 134 20.19 6.92 -13.17
CA GLY A 134 21.15 5.91 -12.72
C GLY A 134 22.49 6.06 -13.39
#